data_AF-A0A1H6S8D3-F1
#
_entry.id   AF-A0A1H6S8D3-F1
#
_cell.length_a   1.000
_cell.length_b   1.000
_cell.length_c   1.000
_cell.angle_alpha   90.00
_cell.angle_beta   90.00
_cell.angle_gamma   90.00
#
_symmetry.space_group_name_H-M   'P 1'
#
loop_
_entity.id
_entity.type
_entity.pdbx_description
1 polymer ?
#
loop_
_entity_poly.entity_id
_entity_poly.type
_entity_poly.pdbx_seq_one_letter_code
_entity_poly.pdbx_strand_id
1 'polypeptide(L)'
;MVDTGAPAVADGQDYPPPEVLKAFLLRYGFDGTTYARRNADLAGHSPEAALSHFAHHGWREGRMPGFILSMAQIQQLRLTDWSAPWTQHLAMLAMRTLIWEAQSQHRPGTLPVLADLMTGSPDHVPALVIGDSHSAFLHSGAAMLAGGVLPAPLLCRAGSARGLTNPDSRARHRDTILRTLDGLGQMLTHRPVIFQFGQVDIEFLFDMKRIRDGETRYIADEARRFIRQSIGRYGTFLAECRKHSRARFIVMGVFPPALDDATVRAGYTNAHIATLNEHDDIDMLKRQLAALEHPDAAARTALARYFNRIMRTSCTRARIGFIEEFDALLGPDGLVRRALTNPDDHHLALHSPFIHQRMTAVARQIAAMARR
;
A
#
# COMPACT_ATOMS: atom_id res chain seq x y z
N MET A 1 0.89 -16.73 9.81
CA MET A 1 0.34 -15.37 9.60
C MET A 1 1.50 -14.44 9.88
N VAL A 2 2.06 -13.80 8.86
CA VAL A 2 3.23 -12.92 9.05
C VAL A 2 2.69 -11.58 9.54
N ASP A 3 3.10 -11.22 10.75
CA ASP A 3 2.92 -9.90 11.35
C ASP A 3 3.27 -8.83 10.31
N THR A 4 2.30 -7.99 9.97
CA THR A 4 2.48 -6.98 8.91
C THR A 4 3.25 -5.75 9.39
N GLY A 5 3.79 -5.76 10.61
CA GLY A 5 4.62 -4.66 11.14
C GLY A 5 3.98 -3.32 10.82
N ALA A 6 2.67 -3.20 11.10
CA ALA A 6 1.98 -1.97 10.78
C ALA A 6 2.59 -0.86 11.66
N PRO A 7 2.81 0.34 11.10
CA PRO A 7 3.51 1.38 11.83
C PRO A 7 2.80 1.73 13.12
N ALA A 8 3.55 1.63 14.24
CA ALA A 8 3.14 2.17 15.52
C ALA A 8 2.66 3.61 15.31
N VAL A 9 1.40 3.86 15.63
CA VAL A 9 0.84 5.20 15.51
C VAL A 9 1.52 6.09 16.56
N ALA A 10 2.05 7.23 16.14
CA ALA A 10 2.76 8.16 17.02
C ALA A 10 1.92 8.48 18.27
N ASP A 11 2.54 8.33 19.45
CA ASP A 11 2.00 8.78 20.73
C ASP A 11 1.69 10.28 20.63
N GLY A 12 0.40 10.64 20.64
CA GLY A 12 -0.02 12.05 20.60
C GLY A 12 -1.33 12.37 19.88
N GLN A 13 -2.03 11.40 19.28
CA GLN A 13 -3.41 11.64 18.83
C GLN A 13 -4.40 11.45 19.99
N ASP A 14 -5.49 12.23 19.96
CA ASP A 14 -6.65 12.16 20.86
C ASP A 14 -7.39 10.83 20.72
N TYR A 15 -6.77 9.76 21.24
CA TYR A 15 -7.41 8.48 21.37
C TYR A 15 -8.34 8.49 22.57
N PRO A 16 -9.52 7.87 22.45
CA PRO A 16 -10.43 7.78 23.55
C PRO A 16 -9.78 6.88 24.62
N PRO A 17 -10.09 7.09 25.91
CA PRO A 17 -9.68 6.17 26.95
C PRO A 17 -10.01 4.72 26.57
N PRO A 18 -9.17 3.72 26.92
CA PRO A 18 -9.39 2.33 26.53
C PRO A 18 -10.80 1.82 26.82
N GLU A 19 -11.43 2.26 27.91
CA GLU A 19 -12.80 1.89 28.25
C GLU A 19 -13.85 2.42 27.25
N VAL A 20 -13.67 3.63 26.74
CA VAL A 20 -14.53 4.19 25.67
C VAL A 20 -14.34 3.39 24.39
N LEU A 21 -13.09 3.04 24.05
CA LEU A 21 -12.79 2.22 22.88
C LEU A 21 -13.38 0.80 23.03
N LYS A 22 -13.28 0.17 24.19
CA LYS A 22 -13.89 -1.15 24.46
C LYS A 22 -15.41 -1.10 24.29
N ALA A 23 -16.07 -0.11 24.90
CA ALA A 23 -17.52 0.06 24.77
C ALA A 23 -17.95 0.25 23.32
N PHE A 24 -17.18 1.06 22.57
CA PHE A 24 -17.36 1.22 21.14
C PHE A 24 -17.19 -0.12 20.40
N LEU A 25 -16.07 -0.81 20.59
CA LEU A 25 -15.77 -2.08 19.90
C LEU A 25 -16.86 -3.12 20.13
N LEU A 26 -17.35 -3.26 21.36
CA LEU A 26 -18.47 -4.15 21.70
C LEU A 26 -19.76 -3.74 20.99
N ARG A 27 -20.10 -2.44 20.99
CA ARG A 27 -21.26 -1.90 20.25
C ARG A 27 -21.19 -2.22 18.75
N TYR A 28 -19.98 -2.28 18.21
CA TYR A 28 -19.72 -2.54 16.79
C TYR A 28 -19.38 -3.99 16.45
N GLY A 29 -19.60 -4.92 17.40
CA GLY A 29 -19.54 -6.36 17.14
C GLY A 29 -18.13 -6.95 17.16
N PHE A 30 -17.21 -6.38 17.94
CA PHE A 30 -15.89 -6.97 18.16
C PHE A 30 -16.04 -8.38 18.77
N ASP A 31 -15.40 -9.37 18.13
CA ASP A 31 -15.35 -10.75 18.58
C ASP A 31 -13.95 -11.07 19.10
N GLY A 32 -13.80 -11.01 20.43
CA GLY A 32 -12.53 -11.32 21.11
C GLY A 32 -12.04 -12.74 20.87
N THR A 33 -12.94 -13.71 20.64
CA THR A 33 -12.56 -15.09 20.35
C THR A 33 -11.90 -15.19 18.97
N THR A 34 -12.54 -14.60 17.96
CA THR A 34 -11.97 -14.56 16.60
C THR A 34 -10.68 -13.76 16.57
N TYR A 35 -10.60 -12.65 17.29
CA TYR A 35 -9.40 -11.84 17.39
C TYR A 35 -8.24 -12.62 18.04
N ALA A 36 -8.44 -13.27 19.20
CA ALA A 36 -7.42 -14.09 19.85
C ALA A 36 -6.94 -15.24 18.95
N ARG A 37 -7.86 -15.95 18.29
CA ARG A 37 -7.50 -17.04 17.36
C ARG A 37 -6.64 -16.58 16.17
N ARG A 38 -6.81 -15.35 15.71
CA ARG A 38 -6.02 -14.79 14.60
C ARG A 38 -4.61 -14.37 15.02
N ASN A 39 -4.37 -14.17 16.32
CA ASN A 39 -3.15 -13.62 16.88
C ASN A 39 -2.51 -14.65 17.80
N ALA A 40 -1.48 -15.34 17.31
CA ALA A 40 -0.90 -16.50 17.99
C ALA A 40 -0.36 -16.19 19.40
N ASP A 41 0.12 -14.96 19.62
CA ASP A 41 0.58 -14.43 20.91
C ASP A 41 -0.57 -14.23 21.92
N LEU A 42 -1.82 -14.17 21.47
CA LEU A 42 -3.02 -14.08 22.29
C LEU A 42 -3.72 -15.44 22.43
N ALA A 43 -3.08 -16.54 21.99
CA ALA A 43 -3.66 -17.87 22.10
C ALA A 43 -3.93 -18.21 23.58
N GLY A 44 -5.17 -18.59 23.89
CA GLY A 44 -5.62 -18.88 25.26
C GLY A 44 -6.10 -17.67 26.06
N HIS A 45 -6.01 -16.45 25.52
CA HIS A 45 -6.66 -15.28 26.14
C HIS A 45 -8.19 -15.42 26.09
N SER A 46 -8.87 -14.96 27.14
CA SER A 46 -10.34 -14.84 27.10
C SER A 46 -10.77 -13.76 26.09
N PRO A 47 -12.02 -13.79 25.59
CA PRO A 47 -12.53 -12.75 24.70
C PRO A 47 -12.38 -11.33 25.26
N GLU A 48 -12.56 -11.15 26.57
CA GLU A 48 -12.42 -9.88 27.28
C GLU A 48 -10.96 -9.44 27.37
N ALA A 49 -10.03 -10.38 27.65
CA ALA A 49 -8.61 -10.10 27.65
C ALA A 49 -8.12 -9.70 26.24
N ALA A 50 -8.65 -10.35 25.20
CA ALA A 50 -8.35 -10.05 23.81
C ALA A 50 -8.91 -8.69 23.37
N LEU A 51 -10.13 -8.35 23.80
CA LEU A 51 -10.71 -7.01 23.64
C LEU A 51 -9.86 -5.94 24.35
N SER A 52 -9.45 -6.21 25.59
CA SER A 52 -8.60 -5.30 26.35
C SER A 52 -7.24 -5.11 25.68
N HIS A 53 -6.62 -6.18 25.22
CA HIS A 53 -5.39 -6.12 24.44
C HIS A 53 -5.56 -5.24 23.21
N PHE A 54 -6.63 -5.46 22.42
CA PHE A 54 -6.86 -4.66 21.23
C PHE A 54 -7.01 -3.17 21.57
N ALA A 55 -7.81 -2.83 22.58
CA ALA A 55 -8.06 -1.44 22.97
C ALA A 55 -6.81 -0.70 23.48
N HIS A 56 -5.90 -1.40 24.18
CA HIS A 56 -4.68 -0.79 24.71
C HIS A 56 -3.51 -0.79 23.72
N HIS A 57 -3.38 -1.86 22.93
CA HIS A 57 -2.17 -2.15 22.15
C HIS A 57 -2.48 -2.53 20.71
N GLY A 58 -3.41 -3.47 20.50
CA GLY A 58 -3.56 -4.14 19.22
C GLY A 58 -3.85 -3.23 18.03
N TRP A 59 -4.62 -2.15 18.19
CA TRP A 59 -4.85 -1.21 17.10
C TRP A 59 -3.60 -0.36 16.77
N ARG A 60 -2.75 -0.03 17.75
CA ARG A 60 -1.47 0.68 17.54
C ARG A 60 -0.45 -0.17 16.82
N GLU A 61 -0.50 -1.47 17.09
CA GLU A 61 0.25 -2.50 16.36
C GLU A 61 -0.34 -2.77 14.97
N GLY A 62 -1.40 -2.03 14.59
CA GLY A 62 -2.14 -2.15 13.34
C GLY A 62 -2.74 -3.53 13.10
N ARG A 63 -3.07 -4.25 14.18
CA ARG A 63 -3.84 -5.48 14.10
C ARG A 63 -5.25 -5.17 13.60
N MET A 64 -5.83 -6.14 12.90
CA MET A 64 -7.20 -6.03 12.41
C MET A 64 -8.17 -6.46 13.52
N PRO A 65 -9.19 -5.66 13.86
CA PRO A 65 -10.13 -6.02 14.92
C PRO A 65 -11.05 -7.19 14.54
N GLY A 66 -11.16 -7.50 13.25
CA GLY A 66 -11.89 -8.66 12.75
C GLY A 66 -13.42 -8.52 12.71
N PHE A 67 -13.98 -7.35 13.02
CA PHE A 67 -15.40 -7.06 12.78
C PHE A 67 -15.62 -6.44 11.39
N ILE A 68 -16.83 -6.63 10.88
CA ILE A 68 -17.37 -5.93 9.71
C ILE A 68 -18.51 -5.05 10.20
N LEU A 69 -18.44 -3.75 9.95
CA LEU A 69 -19.53 -2.84 10.27
C LEU A 69 -20.72 -3.14 9.35
N SER A 70 -21.92 -3.27 9.93
CA SER A 70 -23.16 -3.27 9.16
C SER A 70 -23.45 -1.88 8.57
N MET A 71 -24.35 -1.81 7.59
CA MET A 71 -24.78 -0.53 7.02
C MET A 71 -25.32 0.42 8.10
N ALA A 72 -26.17 -0.07 8.99
CA ALA A 72 -26.73 0.72 10.09
C ALA A 72 -25.64 1.23 11.04
N GLN A 73 -24.62 0.42 11.30
CA GLN A 73 -23.47 0.82 12.12
C GLN A 73 -22.64 1.93 11.45
N ILE A 74 -22.44 1.90 10.13
CA ILE A 74 -21.73 2.96 9.41
C ILE A 74 -22.54 4.26 9.42
N GLN A 75 -23.84 4.18 9.17
CA GLN A 75 -24.74 5.34 9.24
C GLN A 75 -24.71 5.96 10.63
N GLN A 76 -24.75 5.13 11.68
CA GLN A 76 -24.61 5.60 13.05
C GLN A 76 -23.26 6.29 13.29
N LEU A 77 -22.15 5.69 12.84
CA LEU A 77 -20.81 6.26 12.98
C LEU A 77 -20.73 7.65 12.34
N ARG A 78 -21.35 7.82 11.16
CA ARG A 78 -21.45 9.12 10.46
C ARG A 78 -22.19 10.19 11.26
N LEU A 79 -23.28 9.80 11.91
CA LEU A 79 -24.16 10.72 12.61
C LEU A 79 -23.58 11.20 13.93
N THR A 80 -22.92 10.33 14.69
CA THR A 80 -22.52 10.65 16.07
C THR A 80 -21.06 10.97 16.25
N ASP A 81 -20.18 10.32 15.49
CA ASP A 81 -18.81 10.14 15.94
C ASP A 81 -17.77 10.46 14.86
N TRP A 82 -18.16 10.62 13.60
CA TRP A 82 -17.24 10.71 12.45
C TRP A 82 -16.27 11.89 12.46
N SER A 83 -16.58 12.96 13.18
CA SER A 83 -15.69 14.11 13.31
C SER A 83 -14.46 13.80 14.18
N ALA A 84 -14.50 12.78 15.03
CA ALA A 84 -13.38 12.41 15.89
C ALA A 84 -12.29 11.66 15.11
N PRO A 85 -10.99 11.98 15.27
CA PRO A 85 -9.90 11.30 14.55
C PRO A 85 -9.87 9.78 14.76
N TRP A 86 -10.17 9.31 15.96
CA TRP A 86 -10.14 7.88 16.29
C TRP A 86 -11.25 7.08 15.61
N THR A 87 -12.43 7.66 15.35
CA THR A 87 -13.54 6.97 14.68
C THR A 87 -13.28 6.84 13.19
N GLN A 88 -12.64 7.84 12.59
CA GLN A 88 -12.15 7.79 11.21
C GLN A 88 -11.08 6.71 11.03
N HIS A 89 -10.21 6.54 12.04
CA HIS A 89 -9.25 5.44 12.05
C HIS A 89 -9.96 4.07 12.11
N LEU A 90 -11.00 3.94 12.93
CA LEU A 90 -11.82 2.71 12.97
C LEU A 90 -12.57 2.47 11.66
N ALA A 91 -13.09 3.52 11.01
CA ALA A 91 -13.67 3.43 9.67
C ALA A 91 -12.65 2.91 8.65
N MET A 92 -11.40 3.41 8.70
CA MET A 92 -10.30 2.89 7.89
C MET A 92 -10.02 1.40 8.16
N LEU A 93 -9.98 0.97 9.42
CA LEU A 93 -9.82 -0.45 9.75
C LEU A 93 -10.99 -1.29 9.22
N ALA A 94 -12.22 -0.79 9.31
CA ALA A 94 -13.39 -1.45 8.73
C ALA A 94 -13.30 -1.56 7.20
N MET A 95 -12.89 -0.49 6.50
CA MET A 95 -12.65 -0.52 5.05
C MET A 95 -11.58 -1.53 4.67
N ARG A 96 -10.47 -1.58 5.42
CA ARG A 96 -9.42 -2.60 5.22
C ARG A 96 -9.98 -4.01 5.35
N THR A 97 -10.79 -4.28 6.39
CA THR A 97 -11.43 -5.58 6.57
C THR A 97 -12.34 -5.91 5.39
N LEU A 98 -13.18 -4.96 4.96
CA LEU A 98 -14.13 -5.15 3.87
C LEU A 98 -13.42 -5.41 2.54
N ILE A 99 -12.35 -4.68 2.24
CA ILE A 99 -11.54 -4.92 1.05
C ILE A 99 -10.91 -6.31 1.11
N TRP A 100 -10.32 -6.68 2.24
CA TRP A 100 -9.71 -8.00 2.41
C TRP A 100 -10.73 -9.14 2.28
N GLU A 101 -11.92 -9.01 2.87
CA GLU A 101 -13.02 -9.97 2.73
C GLU A 101 -13.52 -10.07 1.28
N ALA A 102 -13.64 -8.93 0.60
CA ALA A 102 -13.99 -8.87 -0.82
C ALA A 102 -12.94 -9.57 -1.70
N GLN A 103 -11.65 -9.50 -1.33
CA GLN A 103 -10.57 -10.21 -2.03
C GLN A 103 -10.55 -11.72 -1.73
N SER A 104 -10.75 -12.11 -0.47
CA SER A 104 -10.44 -13.45 0.03
C SER A 104 -11.61 -14.43 0.02
N GLN A 105 -12.84 -13.97 0.24
CA GLN A 105 -13.97 -14.87 0.56
C GLN A 105 -15.22 -14.68 -0.32
N HIS A 106 -15.19 -13.76 -1.29
CA HIS A 106 -16.34 -13.47 -2.18
C HIS A 106 -17.66 -13.30 -1.40
N ARG A 107 -17.63 -12.79 -0.16
CA ARG A 107 -18.81 -12.69 0.68
C ARG A 107 -19.83 -11.73 0.07
N PRO A 108 -21.03 -12.19 -0.33
CA PRO A 108 -22.09 -11.32 -0.81
C PRO A 108 -22.40 -10.24 0.24
N GLY A 109 -22.60 -9.00 -0.19
CA GLY A 109 -22.96 -7.88 0.71
C GLY A 109 -21.80 -7.05 1.26
N THR A 110 -20.53 -7.45 1.07
CA THR A 110 -19.36 -6.62 1.44
C THR A 110 -19.23 -5.37 0.58
N LEU A 111 -19.47 -5.49 -0.73
CA LEU A 111 -19.36 -4.38 -1.68
C LEU A 111 -20.30 -3.22 -1.35
N PRO A 112 -21.62 -3.39 -1.10
CA PRO A 112 -22.51 -2.29 -0.69
C PRO A 112 -22.05 -1.51 0.55
N VAL A 113 -21.47 -2.20 1.53
CA VAL A 113 -20.97 -1.61 2.77
C VAL A 113 -19.71 -0.77 2.51
N LEU A 114 -18.77 -1.31 1.73
CA LEU A 114 -17.58 -0.59 1.29
C LEU A 114 -17.97 0.64 0.45
N ALA A 115 -18.88 0.43 -0.49
CA ALA A 115 -19.52 1.45 -1.30
C ALA A 115 -20.02 2.62 -0.43
N ASP A 116 -20.83 2.33 0.58
CA ASP A 116 -21.32 3.38 1.46
C ASP A 116 -20.15 4.11 2.13
N LEU A 117 -19.18 3.43 2.74
CA LEU A 117 -17.99 4.08 3.34
C LEU A 117 -17.23 4.99 2.35
N MET A 118 -17.24 4.65 1.05
CA MET A 118 -16.62 5.44 -0.01
C MET A 118 -17.41 6.71 -0.40
N THR A 119 -18.59 6.97 0.19
CA THR A 119 -19.30 8.25 0.03
C THR A 119 -18.64 9.38 0.82
N GLY A 120 -17.91 9.04 1.90
CA GLY A 120 -17.05 9.95 2.65
C GLY A 120 -17.78 10.88 3.61
N SER A 121 -17.12 11.98 3.94
CA SER A 121 -17.64 13.05 4.79
C SER A 121 -17.28 14.41 4.17
N PRO A 122 -17.87 15.52 4.63
CA PRO A 122 -17.48 16.86 4.17
C PRO A 122 -15.97 17.12 4.30
N ASP A 123 -15.33 16.56 5.33
CA ASP A 123 -13.94 16.83 5.67
C ASP A 123 -12.94 15.89 4.99
N HIS A 124 -13.38 14.67 4.63
CA HIS A 124 -12.49 13.63 4.13
C HIS A 124 -12.97 13.04 2.80
N VAL A 125 -12.03 12.94 1.87
CA VAL A 125 -12.23 12.30 0.56
C VAL A 125 -11.81 10.83 0.67
N PRO A 126 -12.73 9.86 0.50
CA PRO A 126 -12.37 8.45 0.41
C PRO A 126 -11.57 8.19 -0.85
N ALA A 127 -10.53 7.39 -0.70
CA ALA A 127 -9.57 7.14 -1.76
C ALA A 127 -9.24 5.65 -1.83
N LEU A 128 -9.57 5.01 -2.95
CA LEU A 128 -9.15 3.62 -3.19
C LEU A 128 -7.66 3.64 -3.54
N VAL A 129 -6.83 3.04 -2.69
CA VAL A 129 -5.37 2.97 -2.89
C VAL A 129 -5.01 1.58 -3.37
N ILE A 130 -4.53 1.45 -4.60
CA ILE A 130 -4.21 0.18 -5.24
C ILE A 130 -2.69 0.14 -5.48
N GLY A 131 -1.98 -0.78 -4.85
CA GLY A 131 -0.54 -0.82 -5.04
C GLY A 131 0.11 -2.08 -4.51
N ASP A 132 1.40 -2.19 -4.77
CA ASP A 132 2.25 -3.18 -4.13
C ASP A 132 2.59 -2.77 -2.69
N SER A 133 3.53 -3.45 -2.04
CA SER A 133 3.89 -3.17 -0.65
C SER A 133 4.44 -1.75 -0.42
N HIS A 134 4.94 -1.06 -1.45
CA HIS A 134 5.40 0.33 -1.36
C HIS A 134 4.23 1.30 -1.17
N SER A 135 3.01 0.91 -1.54
CA SER A 135 1.82 1.72 -1.25
C SER A 135 1.49 1.80 0.23
N ALA A 136 2.20 1.06 1.09
CA ALA A 136 2.13 1.23 2.55
C ALA A 136 2.34 2.69 2.99
N PHE A 137 3.09 3.49 2.22
CA PHE A 137 3.21 4.92 2.43
C PHE A 137 1.85 5.64 2.47
N LEU A 138 0.92 5.23 1.61
CA LEU A 138 -0.45 5.77 1.50
C LEU A 138 -1.45 5.07 2.43
N HIS A 139 -1.01 4.06 3.19
CA HIS A 139 -1.88 3.29 4.08
C HIS A 139 -1.92 3.85 5.50
N SER A 140 -1.03 4.81 5.85
CA SER A 140 -0.98 5.43 7.18
C SER A 140 -2.26 6.22 7.48
N GLY A 141 -3.17 5.62 8.24
CA GLY A 141 -4.48 6.23 8.53
C GLY A 141 -4.35 7.61 9.16
N ALA A 142 -3.54 7.74 10.20
CA ALA A 142 -3.36 9.01 10.91
C ALA A 142 -2.89 10.15 9.99
N ALA A 143 -1.83 9.92 9.21
CA ALA A 143 -1.26 10.95 8.35
C ALA A 143 -2.17 11.30 7.16
N MET A 144 -2.82 10.29 6.57
CA MET A 144 -3.73 10.49 5.45
C MET A 144 -5.01 11.23 5.88
N LEU A 145 -5.57 10.87 7.03
CA LEU A 145 -6.74 11.55 7.62
C LEU A 145 -6.41 13.01 7.94
N ALA A 146 -5.25 13.29 8.54
CA ALA A 146 -4.79 14.65 8.79
C ALA A 146 -4.63 15.50 7.50
N GLY A 147 -4.51 14.85 6.34
CA GLY A 147 -4.50 15.50 5.03
C GLY A 147 -5.86 15.53 4.32
N GLY A 148 -6.93 15.10 4.98
CA GLY A 148 -8.29 15.08 4.41
C GLY A 148 -8.58 13.89 3.50
N VAL A 149 -7.82 12.80 3.63
CA VAL A 149 -8.01 11.57 2.84
C VAL A 149 -8.31 10.41 3.75
N LEU A 150 -9.35 9.65 3.40
CA LEU A 150 -9.71 8.40 4.06
C LEU A 150 -9.26 7.24 3.15
N PRO A 151 -8.09 6.61 3.41
CA PRO A 151 -7.54 5.60 2.51
C PRO A 151 -8.28 4.27 2.64
N ALA A 152 -8.60 3.66 1.51
CA ALA A 152 -9.20 2.34 1.38
C ALA A 152 -8.22 1.46 0.59
N PRO A 153 -7.29 0.75 1.26
CA PRO A 153 -6.18 0.10 0.58
C PRO A 153 -6.54 -1.28 0.02
N LEU A 154 -6.26 -1.49 -1.26
CA LEU A 154 -6.27 -2.74 -1.99
C LEU A 154 -4.82 -3.16 -2.27
N LEU A 155 -4.24 -3.90 -1.33
CA LEU A 155 -2.84 -4.31 -1.40
C LEU A 155 -2.64 -5.51 -2.35
N CYS A 156 -1.87 -5.29 -3.39
CA CYS A 156 -1.41 -6.29 -4.35
C CYS A 156 0.02 -6.71 -4.00
N ARG A 157 0.18 -7.53 -2.96
CA ARG A 157 1.51 -7.96 -2.48
C ARG A 157 2.35 -8.49 -3.63
N ALA A 158 3.58 -7.99 -3.72
CA ALA A 158 4.53 -8.35 -4.76
C ALA A 158 4.01 -8.13 -6.20
N GLY A 159 2.99 -7.29 -6.37
CA GLY A 159 2.55 -6.83 -7.66
C GLY A 159 3.65 -6.00 -8.33
N SER A 160 3.74 -6.11 -9.64
CA SER A 160 4.59 -5.25 -10.46
C SER A 160 3.74 -4.57 -11.52
N ALA A 161 4.16 -3.39 -11.95
CA ALA A 161 3.49 -2.61 -12.98
C ALA A 161 3.38 -3.42 -14.28
N ARG A 162 4.45 -4.13 -14.65
CA ARG A 162 4.49 -5.04 -15.81
C ARG A 162 3.66 -6.32 -15.62
N GLY A 163 3.58 -6.85 -14.39
CA GLY A 163 2.86 -8.08 -14.08
C GLY A 163 1.34 -7.94 -14.20
N LEU A 164 0.81 -6.72 -14.09
CA LEU A 164 -0.62 -6.42 -14.19
C LEU A 164 -1.22 -6.71 -15.58
N THR A 165 -0.39 -6.84 -16.62
CA THR A 165 -0.85 -7.27 -17.96
C THR A 165 -0.36 -8.67 -18.32
N ASN A 166 0.22 -9.42 -17.38
CA ASN A 166 0.67 -10.77 -17.65
C ASN A 166 -0.52 -11.74 -17.51
N PRO A 167 -1.01 -12.37 -18.61
CA PRO A 167 -2.11 -13.32 -18.52
C PRO A 167 -1.78 -14.54 -17.66
N ASP A 168 -0.49 -14.87 -17.55
CA ASP A 168 0.00 -16.02 -16.79
C ASP A 168 0.32 -15.68 -15.33
N SER A 169 -0.10 -14.49 -14.85
CA SER A 169 0.14 -14.08 -13.46
C SER A 169 -0.68 -14.92 -12.47
N ARG A 170 0.00 -15.76 -11.68
CA ARG A 170 -0.61 -16.55 -10.60
C ARG A 170 -1.25 -15.69 -9.51
N ALA A 171 -0.73 -14.49 -9.28
CA ALA A 171 -1.24 -13.59 -8.26
C ALA A 171 -2.63 -13.01 -8.60
N ARG A 172 -3.02 -13.02 -9.88
CA ARG A 172 -4.34 -12.54 -10.38
C ARG A 172 -4.72 -11.14 -9.89
N HIS A 173 -3.72 -10.29 -9.64
CA HIS A 173 -3.93 -8.91 -9.19
C HIS A 173 -4.76 -8.11 -10.20
N ARG A 174 -4.53 -8.32 -11.51
CA ARG A 174 -5.32 -7.72 -12.59
C ARG A 174 -6.81 -7.97 -12.39
N ASP A 175 -7.23 -9.23 -12.36
CA ASP A 175 -8.65 -9.58 -12.26
C ASP A 175 -9.27 -9.05 -10.96
N THR A 176 -8.51 -9.09 -9.86
CA THR A 176 -8.96 -8.57 -8.57
C THR A 176 -9.22 -7.07 -8.61
N ILE A 177 -8.31 -6.31 -9.22
CA ILE A 177 -8.47 -4.86 -9.41
C ILE A 177 -9.68 -4.56 -10.29
N LEU A 178 -9.79 -5.20 -11.46
CA LEU A 178 -10.89 -4.95 -12.40
C LEU A 178 -12.25 -5.27 -11.77
N ARG A 179 -12.39 -6.43 -11.10
CA ARG A 179 -13.62 -6.78 -10.36
C ARG A 179 -13.94 -5.77 -9.26
N THR A 180 -12.93 -5.26 -8.55
CA THR A 180 -13.13 -4.25 -7.51
C THR A 180 -13.63 -2.94 -8.10
N LEU A 181 -13.05 -2.50 -9.23
CA LEU A 181 -13.49 -1.31 -9.94
C LEU A 181 -14.92 -1.47 -10.47
N ASP A 182 -15.26 -2.61 -11.06
CA ASP A 182 -16.62 -2.91 -11.52
C ASP A 182 -17.63 -2.94 -10.36
N GLY A 183 -17.27 -3.62 -9.27
CA GLY A 183 -18.13 -3.79 -8.10
C GLY A 183 -18.44 -2.49 -7.36
N LEU A 184 -17.48 -1.55 -7.33
CA LEU A 184 -17.69 -0.21 -6.79
C LEU A 184 -18.33 0.73 -7.83
N GLY A 185 -18.17 0.45 -9.13
CA GLY A 185 -18.92 1.03 -10.23
C GLY A 185 -19.03 2.56 -10.18
N GLN A 186 -20.27 3.05 -10.21
CA GLN A 186 -20.58 4.49 -10.21
C GLN A 186 -20.15 5.20 -8.93
N MET A 187 -19.88 4.49 -7.83
CA MET A 187 -19.57 5.11 -6.55
C MET A 187 -18.17 5.69 -6.48
N LEU A 188 -17.28 5.17 -7.33
CA LEU A 188 -15.98 5.77 -7.56
C LEU A 188 -16.04 6.96 -8.50
N THR A 189 -17.19 7.29 -9.10
CA THR A 189 -17.30 8.43 -10.02
C THR A 189 -16.84 9.69 -9.30
N HIS A 190 -15.88 10.39 -9.89
CA HIS A 190 -15.22 11.56 -9.30
C HIS A 190 -14.38 11.31 -8.03
N ARG A 191 -14.35 10.09 -7.48
CA ARG A 191 -13.49 9.74 -6.34
C ARG A 191 -12.06 9.42 -6.82
N PRO A 192 -11.04 9.69 -6.01
CA PRO A 192 -9.67 9.33 -6.35
C PRO A 192 -9.47 7.81 -6.25
N VAL A 193 -8.89 7.25 -7.31
CA VAL A 193 -8.27 5.91 -7.28
C VAL A 193 -6.78 6.12 -7.51
N ILE A 194 -5.98 5.86 -6.48
CA ILE A 194 -4.54 6.04 -6.52
C ILE A 194 -3.89 4.70 -6.83
N PHE A 195 -3.03 4.67 -7.84
CA PHE A 195 -2.20 3.53 -8.13
C PHE A 195 -0.74 3.78 -7.78
N GLN A 196 -0.08 2.79 -7.19
CA GLN A 196 1.37 2.82 -6.94
C GLN A 196 1.99 1.45 -7.22
N PHE A 197 2.64 1.35 -8.36
CA PHE A 197 3.40 0.18 -8.81
C PHE A 197 4.65 0.64 -9.54
N GLY A 198 5.65 -0.23 -9.62
CA GLY A 198 6.85 -0.01 -10.43
C GLY A 198 8.14 -0.20 -9.68
N GLN A 199 8.12 -0.11 -8.35
CA GLN A 199 9.35 -0.27 -7.57
C GLN A 199 9.84 -1.73 -7.65
N VAL A 200 8.91 -2.68 -7.56
CA VAL A 200 9.20 -4.10 -7.78
C VAL A 200 9.80 -4.37 -9.17
N ASP A 201 9.35 -3.64 -10.20
CA ASP A 201 9.91 -3.76 -11.55
C ASP A 201 11.40 -3.38 -11.58
N ILE A 202 11.77 -2.24 -11.00
CA ILE A 202 13.12 -1.68 -11.12
C ILE A 202 14.11 -2.22 -10.10
N GLU A 203 13.65 -2.71 -8.95
CA GLU A 203 14.51 -3.25 -7.89
C GLU A 203 14.67 -4.77 -7.95
N PHE A 204 13.71 -5.51 -8.54
CA PHE A 204 13.75 -6.97 -8.54
C PHE A 204 13.56 -7.59 -9.91
N LEU A 205 12.50 -7.23 -10.66
CA LEU A 205 12.18 -7.95 -11.89
C LEU A 205 13.23 -7.76 -12.99
N PHE A 206 13.92 -6.63 -13.01
CA PHE A 206 15.04 -6.44 -13.93
C PHE A 206 16.18 -7.43 -13.63
N ASP A 207 16.53 -7.63 -12.37
CA ASP A 207 17.56 -8.58 -11.96
C ASP A 207 17.11 -10.03 -12.13
N MET A 208 15.84 -10.34 -11.87
CA MET A 208 15.28 -11.67 -12.15
C MET A 208 15.34 -12.01 -13.65
N LYS A 209 15.05 -11.03 -14.51
CA LYS A 209 15.21 -11.20 -15.97
C LYS A 209 16.67 -11.50 -16.31
N ARG A 210 17.62 -10.75 -15.72
CA ARG A 210 19.06 -10.96 -15.93
C ARG A 210 19.52 -12.34 -15.48
N ILE A 211 19.11 -12.79 -14.30
CA ILE A 211 19.41 -14.15 -13.79
C ILE A 211 18.88 -15.21 -14.74
N ARG A 212 17.61 -15.12 -15.15
CA ARG A 212 16.99 -16.05 -16.09
C ARG A 212 17.75 -16.12 -17.42
N ASP A 213 18.25 -14.98 -17.90
CA ASP A 213 18.93 -14.86 -19.19
C ASP A 213 20.45 -15.12 -19.08
N GLY A 214 20.98 -15.41 -17.87
CA GLY A 214 22.41 -15.62 -17.63
C GLY A 214 23.26 -14.34 -17.73
N GLU A 215 22.66 -13.16 -17.62
CA GLU A 215 23.28 -11.85 -17.82
C GLU A 215 23.81 -11.27 -16.49
N THR A 216 25.08 -11.48 -16.16
CA THR A 216 25.65 -10.94 -14.91
C THR A 216 26.04 -9.47 -14.97
N ARG A 217 26.36 -8.93 -16.15
CA ARG A 217 26.79 -7.53 -16.33
C ARG A 217 25.63 -6.55 -16.24
N TYR A 218 25.84 -5.38 -15.64
CA TYR A 218 24.85 -4.30 -15.64
C TYR A 218 25.02 -3.39 -16.86
N ILE A 219 23.92 -3.13 -17.58
CA ILE A 219 23.90 -2.23 -18.74
C ILE A 219 22.77 -1.20 -18.56
N ALA A 220 23.15 0.06 -18.32
CA ALA A 220 22.21 1.14 -17.99
C ALA A 220 21.12 1.36 -19.06
N ASP A 221 21.47 1.23 -20.35
CA ASP A 221 20.50 1.41 -21.43
C ASP A 221 19.49 0.27 -21.51
N GLU A 222 19.86 -0.93 -21.09
CA GLU A 222 18.95 -2.06 -20.98
C GLU A 222 17.97 -1.88 -19.82
N ALA A 223 18.45 -1.40 -18.67
CA ALA A 223 17.60 -1.03 -17.54
C ALA A 223 16.59 0.07 -17.94
N ARG A 224 17.04 1.11 -18.66
CA ARG A 224 16.14 2.17 -19.16
C ARG A 224 15.13 1.65 -20.19
N ARG A 225 15.54 0.73 -21.06
CA ARG A 225 14.64 0.06 -22.02
C ARG A 225 13.61 -0.80 -21.27
N PHE A 226 14.02 -1.55 -20.26
CA PHE A 226 13.13 -2.32 -19.40
C PHE A 226 12.08 -1.42 -18.72
N ILE A 227 12.51 -0.31 -18.12
CA ILE A 227 11.62 0.70 -17.51
C ILE A 227 10.57 1.20 -18.51
N ARG A 228 10.98 1.59 -19.72
CA ARG A 228 10.04 2.06 -20.76
C ARG A 228 9.00 0.98 -21.12
N GLN A 229 9.41 -0.27 -21.21
CA GLN A 229 8.49 -1.38 -21.48
C GLN A 229 7.53 -1.64 -20.31
N SER A 230 8.02 -1.60 -19.06
CA SER A 230 7.17 -1.75 -17.87
C SER A 230 6.13 -0.64 -17.79
N ILE A 231 6.51 0.62 -18.00
CA ILE A 231 5.58 1.76 -18.03
C ILE A 231 4.60 1.65 -19.20
N GLY A 232 5.04 1.17 -20.38
CA GLY A 232 4.15 0.92 -21.51
C GLY A 232 3.04 -0.07 -21.18
N ARG A 233 3.40 -1.21 -20.58
CA ARG A 233 2.44 -2.23 -20.12
C ARG A 233 1.52 -1.70 -19.02
N TYR A 234 2.07 -0.96 -18.07
CA TYR A 234 1.30 -0.35 -17.00
C TYR A 234 0.30 0.68 -17.53
N GLY A 235 0.70 1.49 -18.52
CA GLY A 235 -0.18 2.41 -19.24
C GLY A 235 -1.35 1.69 -19.92
N THR A 236 -1.10 0.54 -20.55
CA THR A 236 -2.16 -0.31 -21.13
C THR A 236 -3.14 -0.78 -20.05
N PHE A 237 -2.64 -1.24 -18.90
CA PHE A 237 -3.49 -1.65 -17.77
C PHE A 237 -4.32 -0.49 -17.21
N LEU A 238 -3.73 0.70 -17.04
CA LEU A 238 -4.46 1.88 -16.57
C LEU A 238 -5.56 2.31 -17.55
N ALA A 239 -5.29 2.21 -18.86
CA ALA A 239 -6.29 2.46 -19.90
C ALA A 239 -7.43 1.42 -19.87
N GLU A 240 -7.12 0.17 -19.55
CA GLU A 240 -8.12 -0.86 -19.30
C GLU A 240 -8.97 -0.53 -18.06
N CYS A 241 -8.36 -0.22 -16.92
CA CYS A 241 -9.08 0.15 -15.70
C CYS A 241 -10.11 1.27 -15.90
N ARG A 242 -9.84 2.23 -16.81
CA ARG A 242 -10.80 3.30 -17.16
C ARG A 242 -12.06 2.84 -17.88
N LYS A 243 -12.04 1.65 -18.48
CA LYS A 243 -13.25 1.03 -19.06
C LYS A 243 -14.20 0.56 -17.95
N HIS A 244 -13.66 0.25 -16.77
CA HIS A 244 -14.39 -0.27 -15.62
C HIS A 244 -14.79 0.80 -14.60
N SER A 245 -14.20 2.00 -14.66
CA SER A 245 -14.50 3.05 -13.70
C SER A 245 -14.34 4.47 -14.26
N ARG A 246 -15.23 5.36 -13.84
CA ARG A 246 -15.19 6.81 -14.09
C ARG A 246 -14.47 7.59 -12.98
N ALA A 247 -13.68 6.91 -12.17
CA ALA A 247 -12.94 7.55 -11.09
C ALA A 247 -11.85 8.49 -11.59
N ARG A 248 -11.40 9.38 -10.70
CA ARG A 248 -10.22 10.22 -10.93
C ARG A 248 -8.98 9.39 -10.66
N PHE A 249 -8.34 8.89 -11.70
CA PHE A 249 -7.12 8.10 -11.56
C PHE A 249 -5.93 9.00 -11.26
N ILE A 250 -5.15 8.60 -10.27
CA ILE A 250 -3.90 9.23 -9.85
C ILE A 250 -2.84 8.14 -9.79
N VAL A 251 -1.63 8.40 -10.28
CA VAL A 251 -0.47 7.52 -10.10
C VAL A 251 0.51 8.22 -9.18
N MET A 252 0.96 7.50 -8.16
CA MET A 252 2.09 7.93 -7.35
C MET A 252 3.39 7.35 -7.93
N GLY A 253 4.43 8.18 -8.02
CA GLY A 253 5.76 7.73 -8.43
C GLY A 253 6.35 6.67 -7.48
N VAL A 254 7.39 5.98 -7.96
CA VAL A 254 8.22 5.13 -7.11
C VAL A 254 9.07 5.99 -6.18
N PHE A 255 9.59 5.39 -5.12
CA PHE A 255 10.47 6.00 -4.15
C PHE A 255 11.95 5.80 -4.50
N PRO A 256 12.85 6.57 -3.86
CA PRO A 256 14.27 6.27 -3.87
C PRO A 256 14.54 4.87 -3.31
N PRO A 257 15.58 4.17 -3.79
CA PRO A 257 15.94 2.86 -3.26
C PRO A 257 16.39 2.97 -1.81
N ALA A 258 15.84 2.14 -0.92
CA ALA A 258 16.14 2.19 0.52
C ALA A 258 17.36 1.35 0.92
N LEU A 259 17.70 0.33 0.13
CA LEU A 259 18.83 -0.56 0.40
C LEU A 259 20.17 0.10 0.06
N ASP A 260 21.14 -0.04 0.95
CA ASP A 260 22.52 0.33 0.66
C ASP A 260 23.20 -0.66 -0.31
N ASP A 261 24.37 -0.26 -0.80
CA ASP A 261 25.12 -1.05 -1.77
C ASP A 261 25.66 -2.36 -1.21
N ALA A 262 25.94 -2.42 0.09
CA ALA A 262 26.46 -3.63 0.72
C ALA A 262 25.37 -4.71 0.79
N THR A 263 24.17 -4.32 1.21
CA THR A 263 22.99 -5.22 1.26
C THR A 263 22.61 -5.73 -0.13
N VAL A 264 22.61 -4.88 -1.15
CA VAL A 264 22.32 -5.31 -2.53
C VAL A 264 23.37 -6.31 -3.02
N ARG A 265 24.66 -6.02 -2.82
CA ARG A 265 25.77 -6.92 -3.22
C ARG A 265 25.78 -8.24 -2.44
N ALA A 266 25.25 -8.26 -1.22
CA ALA A 266 25.07 -9.48 -0.45
C ALA A 266 23.93 -10.38 -0.99
N GLY A 267 23.29 -9.97 -2.09
CA GLY A 267 22.21 -10.71 -2.75
C GLY A 267 20.92 -10.62 -1.95
N TYR A 268 20.51 -9.42 -1.53
CA TYR A 268 19.29 -9.21 -0.76
C TYR A 268 18.11 -10.03 -1.32
N THR A 269 17.60 -10.94 -0.49
CA THR A 269 16.36 -11.68 -0.72
C THR A 269 15.53 -11.55 0.53
N ASN A 270 14.26 -11.16 0.39
CA ASN A 270 13.28 -11.35 1.45
C ASN A 270 12.40 -12.56 1.12
N ALA A 271 11.74 -13.10 2.14
CA ALA A 271 10.89 -14.28 2.01
C ALA A 271 9.79 -14.07 0.93
N HIS A 272 9.32 -12.84 0.72
CA HIS A 272 8.32 -12.53 -0.30
C HIS A 272 8.87 -12.64 -1.73
N ILE A 273 10.10 -12.18 -1.99
CA ILE A 273 10.78 -12.28 -3.29
C ILE A 273 11.04 -13.74 -3.66
N ALA A 274 11.44 -14.56 -2.68
CA ALA A 274 11.64 -15.99 -2.87
C ALA A 274 10.34 -16.69 -3.31
N THR A 275 9.24 -16.45 -2.61
CA THR A 275 7.94 -17.07 -2.91
C THR A 275 7.39 -16.72 -4.30
N LEU A 276 7.78 -15.59 -4.89
CA LEU A 276 7.33 -15.19 -6.23
C LEU A 276 8.02 -15.94 -7.36
N ASN A 277 9.25 -16.40 -7.13
CA ASN A 277 10.10 -16.92 -8.19
C ASN A 277 10.16 -18.44 -8.22
N GLU A 278 9.35 -19.13 -7.40
CA GLU A 278 9.33 -20.61 -7.33
C GLU A 278 10.72 -21.20 -7.10
N HIS A 279 11.62 -20.41 -6.51
CA HIS A 279 12.91 -20.90 -6.09
C HIS A 279 12.69 -21.58 -4.76
N ASP A 280 12.57 -22.91 -4.82
CA ASP A 280 12.58 -23.77 -3.63
C ASP A 280 13.91 -23.60 -2.86
N ASP A 281 14.94 -23.04 -3.49
CA ASP A 281 16.24 -22.71 -2.90
C ASP A 281 16.48 -21.18 -2.85
N ILE A 282 16.13 -20.56 -1.72
CA ILE A 282 16.40 -19.15 -1.40
C ILE A 282 17.90 -18.85 -1.44
N ASP A 283 18.73 -19.79 -1.02
CA ASP A 283 20.18 -19.59 -0.98
C ASP A 283 20.76 -19.58 -2.39
N MET A 284 20.22 -20.39 -3.32
CA MET A 284 20.55 -20.30 -4.74
C MET A 284 20.20 -18.93 -5.31
N LEU A 285 18.99 -18.43 -5.06
CA LEU A 285 18.58 -17.11 -5.54
C LEU A 285 19.49 -16.00 -4.99
N LYS A 286 19.82 -16.06 -3.69
CA LYS A 286 20.74 -15.14 -3.03
C LYS A 286 22.13 -15.19 -3.66
N ARG A 287 22.67 -16.38 -3.93
CA ARG A 287 23.96 -16.55 -4.64
C ARG A 287 23.91 -15.95 -6.05
N GLN A 288 22.83 -16.16 -6.79
CA GLN A 288 22.66 -15.62 -8.14
C GLN A 288 22.57 -14.08 -8.12
N LEU A 289 21.81 -13.51 -7.19
CA LEU A 289 21.73 -12.06 -6.99
C LEU A 289 23.06 -11.45 -6.59
N ALA A 290 23.81 -12.08 -5.69
CA ALA A 290 25.14 -11.64 -5.28
C ALA A 290 26.17 -11.71 -6.44
N ALA A 291 25.94 -12.59 -7.42
CA ALA A 291 26.79 -12.71 -8.61
C ALA A 291 26.51 -11.67 -9.70
N LEU A 292 25.42 -10.90 -9.60
CA LEU A 292 25.14 -9.80 -10.52
C LEU A 292 26.04 -8.60 -10.25
N GLU A 293 26.49 -7.93 -11.30
CA GLU A 293 26.97 -6.56 -11.20
C GLU A 293 25.78 -5.65 -10.87
N HIS A 294 25.90 -4.89 -9.79
CA HIS A 294 24.88 -3.95 -9.34
C HIS A 294 25.38 -2.51 -9.50
N PRO A 295 24.55 -1.61 -10.06
CA PRO A 295 24.83 -0.18 -10.01
C PRO A 295 24.85 0.31 -8.56
N ASP A 296 25.67 1.32 -8.29
CA ASP A 296 25.71 1.96 -6.97
C ASP A 296 24.40 2.70 -6.63
N ALA A 297 24.28 3.14 -5.37
CA ALA A 297 23.09 3.81 -4.86
C ALA A 297 22.73 5.08 -5.67
N ALA A 298 23.72 5.82 -6.17
CA ALA A 298 23.49 7.01 -6.97
C ALA A 298 22.87 6.67 -8.32
N ALA A 299 23.41 5.65 -9.01
CA ALA A 299 22.88 5.15 -10.27
C ALA A 299 21.49 4.52 -10.12
N ARG A 300 21.24 3.75 -9.05
CA ARG A 300 19.90 3.22 -8.72
C ARG A 300 18.90 4.35 -8.46
N THR A 301 19.30 5.37 -7.70
CA THR A 301 18.48 6.56 -7.46
C THR A 301 18.17 7.31 -8.77
N ALA A 302 19.16 7.44 -9.66
CA ALA A 302 18.96 8.05 -10.98
C ALA A 302 18.00 7.24 -11.87
N LEU A 303 18.01 5.89 -11.79
CA LEU A 303 17.04 5.04 -12.49
C LEU A 303 15.62 5.21 -11.97
N ALA A 304 15.42 5.28 -10.66
CA ALA A 304 14.11 5.50 -10.07
C ALA A 304 13.55 6.89 -10.42
N ARG A 305 14.40 7.93 -10.39
CA ARG A 305 14.04 9.26 -10.91
C ARG A 305 13.69 9.22 -12.41
N TYR A 306 14.45 8.45 -13.20
CA TYR A 306 14.15 8.24 -14.62
C TYR A 306 12.78 7.56 -14.81
N PHE A 307 12.44 6.53 -14.01
CA PHE A 307 11.13 5.90 -14.00
C PHE A 307 10.02 6.94 -13.77
N ASN A 308 10.12 7.74 -12.71
CA ASN A 308 9.10 8.74 -12.37
C ASN A 308 8.92 9.78 -13.48
N ARG A 309 10.00 10.22 -14.13
CA ARG A 309 9.92 11.15 -15.27
C ARG A 309 9.14 10.56 -16.45
N ILE A 310 9.42 9.30 -16.82
CA ILE A 310 8.71 8.63 -17.91
C ILE A 310 7.25 8.37 -17.51
N MET A 311 7.00 7.96 -16.27
CA MET A 311 5.65 7.71 -15.76
C MET A 311 4.81 8.98 -15.75
N ARG A 312 5.34 10.11 -15.26
CA ARG A 312 4.70 11.43 -15.30
C ARG A 312 4.32 11.83 -16.72
N THR A 313 5.23 11.62 -17.67
CA THR A 313 4.98 11.91 -19.10
C THR A 313 3.83 11.05 -19.64
N SER A 314 3.82 9.76 -19.30
CA SER A 314 2.74 8.82 -19.66
C SER A 314 1.39 9.24 -19.06
N CYS A 315 1.36 9.55 -17.75
CA CYS A 315 0.18 10.06 -17.04
C CYS A 315 -0.36 11.35 -17.67
N THR A 316 0.51 12.30 -17.99
CA THR A 316 0.12 13.58 -18.62
C THR A 316 -0.56 13.34 -19.97
N ARG A 317 0.04 12.51 -20.82
CA ARG A 317 -0.55 12.12 -22.12
C ARG A 317 -1.90 11.43 -21.96
N ALA A 318 -2.03 10.59 -20.93
CA ALA A 318 -3.27 9.90 -20.60
C ALA A 318 -4.27 10.77 -19.80
N ARG A 319 -3.96 12.02 -19.43
CA ARG A 319 -4.79 12.83 -18.51
C ARG A 319 -5.06 12.11 -17.18
N ILE A 320 -4.07 11.40 -16.65
CA ILE A 320 -4.07 10.76 -15.34
C ILE A 320 -3.31 11.70 -14.39
N GLY A 321 -3.81 11.90 -13.17
CA GLY A 321 -3.09 12.66 -12.16
C GLY A 321 -1.76 11.99 -11.80
N PHE A 322 -0.73 12.77 -11.48
CA PHE A 322 0.55 12.23 -11.05
C PHE A 322 1.03 12.94 -9.78
N ILE A 323 1.39 12.16 -8.75
CA ILE A 323 1.97 12.67 -7.51
C ILE A 323 3.45 12.29 -7.49
N GLU A 324 4.28 13.32 -7.35
CA GLU A 324 5.72 13.18 -7.16
C GLU A 324 6.08 13.39 -5.70
N GLU A 325 6.74 12.40 -5.11
CA GLU A 325 7.25 12.50 -3.74
C GLU A 325 8.76 12.18 -3.69
N PHE A 326 9.37 11.73 -4.78
CA PHE A 326 10.73 11.20 -4.81
C PHE A 326 11.79 12.15 -4.25
N ASP A 327 11.87 13.37 -4.79
CA ASP A 327 12.94 14.30 -4.42
C ASP A 327 12.79 14.82 -2.99
N ALA A 328 11.58 14.84 -2.43
CA ALA A 328 11.37 15.23 -1.03
C ALA A 328 11.97 14.21 -0.05
N LEU A 329 12.10 12.96 -0.47
CA LEU A 329 12.63 11.86 0.34
C LEU A 329 14.16 11.75 0.30
N LEU A 330 14.81 12.59 -0.52
CA LEU A 330 16.26 12.62 -0.64
C LEU A 330 16.91 13.52 0.41
N GLY A 331 18.14 13.16 0.78
CA GLY A 331 19.06 13.96 1.57
C GLY A 331 19.86 14.95 0.70
N PRO A 332 20.75 15.74 1.33
CA PRO A 332 21.59 16.72 0.63
C PRO A 332 22.57 16.10 -0.37
N ASP A 333 22.94 14.84 -0.19
CA ASP A 333 23.79 14.04 -1.08
C ASP A 333 23.05 13.50 -2.32
N GLY A 334 21.73 13.76 -2.41
CA GLY A 334 20.90 13.27 -3.50
C GLY A 334 20.54 11.78 -3.39
N LEU A 335 20.85 11.13 -2.27
CA LEU A 335 20.43 9.76 -1.95
C LEU A 335 19.23 9.78 -0.99
N VAL A 336 18.60 8.63 -0.76
CA VAL A 336 17.53 8.52 0.23
C VAL A 336 18.02 8.98 1.61
N ARG A 337 17.20 9.72 2.36
CA ARG A 337 17.55 10.11 3.73
C ARG A 337 17.83 8.86 4.55
N ARG A 338 18.95 8.83 5.27
CA ARG A 338 19.33 7.70 6.15
C ARG A 338 18.27 7.34 7.21
N ALA A 339 17.49 8.30 7.69
CA ALA A 339 16.38 8.04 8.61
C ALA A 339 15.21 7.27 7.97
N LEU A 340 15.22 7.10 6.64
CA LEU A 340 14.22 6.39 5.86
C LEU A 340 14.73 5.06 5.30
N THR A 341 16.00 4.69 5.53
CA THR A 341 16.54 3.40 5.08
C THR A 341 16.25 2.30 6.09
N ASN A 342 16.11 1.07 5.61
CA ASN A 342 16.07 -0.13 6.44
C ASN A 342 17.12 -1.11 5.89
N PRO A 343 18.11 -1.57 6.70
CA PRO A 343 19.15 -2.48 6.22
C PRO A 343 18.60 -3.86 5.81
N ASP A 344 17.46 -4.25 6.37
CA ASP A 344 16.83 -5.57 6.18
C ASP A 344 15.58 -5.50 5.30
N ASP A 345 15.19 -4.31 4.84
CA ASP A 345 14.02 -4.11 4.02
C ASP A 345 14.21 -3.05 2.94
N HIS A 346 13.76 -3.36 1.73
CA HIS A 346 13.74 -2.44 0.61
C HIS A 346 12.67 -1.36 0.71
N HIS A 347 11.72 -1.50 1.64
CA HIS A 347 10.77 -0.44 1.94
C HIS A 347 11.42 0.73 2.70
N LEU A 348 10.87 1.93 2.51
CA LEU A 348 11.21 3.07 3.35
C LEU A 348 10.78 2.82 4.80
N ALA A 349 11.56 3.30 5.76
CA ALA A 349 11.15 3.34 7.16
C ALA A 349 10.01 4.37 7.33
N LEU A 350 8.81 3.88 7.67
CA LEU A 350 7.58 4.69 7.69
C LEU A 350 7.23 5.31 9.05
N HIS A 351 8.11 5.22 10.05
CA HIS A 351 7.79 5.62 11.44
C HIS A 351 8.31 7.01 11.84
N SER A 352 9.02 7.72 10.97
CA SER A 352 9.62 9.01 11.34
C SER A 352 8.59 10.16 11.34
N PRO A 353 8.72 11.17 12.22
CA PRO A 353 7.87 12.37 12.14
C PRO A 353 7.95 13.06 10.76
N PHE A 354 9.12 13.02 10.13
CA PHE A 354 9.34 13.52 8.78
C PHE A 354 8.44 12.82 7.76
N ILE A 355 8.42 11.47 7.74
CA ILE A 355 7.61 10.74 6.75
C ILE A 355 6.11 10.95 6.98
N HIS A 356 5.66 11.07 8.23
CA HIS A 356 4.28 11.44 8.55
C HIS A 356 3.91 12.81 7.96
N GLN A 357 4.77 13.82 8.10
CA GLN A 357 4.56 15.13 7.48
C GLN A 357 4.44 15.03 5.95
N ARG A 358 5.28 14.19 5.32
CA ARG A 358 5.24 13.96 3.88
C ARG A 358 3.95 13.25 3.45
N MET A 359 3.52 12.20 4.16
CA MET A 359 2.25 11.51 3.92
C MET A 359 1.06 12.47 4.02
N THR A 360 1.03 13.34 5.05
CA THR A 360 -0.02 14.37 5.19
C THR A 360 0.00 15.37 4.03
N ALA A 361 1.18 15.78 3.56
CA ALA A 361 1.30 16.65 2.39
C ALA A 361 0.78 15.97 1.11
N VAL A 362 1.09 14.69 0.91
CA VAL A 362 0.58 13.89 -0.21
C VAL A 362 -0.95 13.73 -0.14
N ALA A 363 -1.50 13.45 1.04
CA ALA A 363 -2.94 13.38 1.24
C ALA A 363 -3.65 14.70 0.88
N ARG A 364 -3.10 15.85 1.28
CA ARG A 364 -3.64 17.16 0.88
C ARG A 364 -3.62 17.35 -0.64
N GLN A 365 -2.57 16.90 -1.32
CA GLN A 365 -2.51 16.92 -2.78
C GLN A 365 -3.60 16.03 -3.41
N ILE A 366 -3.79 14.81 -2.90
CA ILE A 366 -4.86 13.90 -3.35
C ILE A 366 -6.23 14.56 -3.16
N ALA A 367 -6.51 15.10 -1.98
CA ALA A 367 -7.77 15.77 -1.69
C ALA A 367 -8.02 16.97 -2.62
N ALA A 368 -6.98 17.77 -2.90
CA ALA A 368 -7.08 18.89 -3.84
C ALA A 368 -7.35 18.41 -5.28
N MET A 369 -6.66 17.36 -5.74
CA MET A 369 -6.89 16.77 -7.06
C MET A 369 -8.29 16.14 -7.19
N ALA A 370 -8.83 15.60 -6.10
CA ALA A 370 -10.17 15.03 -6.06
C ALA A 370 -11.29 16.09 -6.01
N ARG A 371 -11.00 17.36 -5.68
CA ARG A 371 -12.00 18.44 -5.65
C ARG A 371 -12.09 19.23 -6.96
N ARG A 372 -11.09 19.11 -7.85
CA ARG A 372 -11.11 19.66 -9.22
C ARG A 372 -11.83 18.70 -10.14
#